data_AF-A0A7S4IW22-F1
#
_entry.id   AF-A0A7S4IW22-F1
#
_cell.length_a   1.000
_cell.length_b   1.000
_cell.length_c   1.000
_cell.angle_alpha   90.00
_cell.angle_beta   90.00
_cell.angle_gamma   90.00
#
_symmetry.space_group_name_H-M   'P 1'
#
loop_
_entity.id
_entity.type
_entity.pdbx_description
1 polymer ?
#
loop_
_entity_poly.entity_id
_entity_poly.type
_entity_poly.pdbx_seq_one_letter_code
_entity_poly.pdbx_strand_id
1 'polypeptide(L)'
;AINLAEMFRAEKRKERERRRLKRLAVHQYELPGLTGDLDPFVVAGMDGIWYIPEFLSSADEECLCGFIENEEDSSETSGTWKNLPHRRLKTWGGIPSSKGMYKKPLPRWMDCINQKLVEIGIIKQTPNHILLNEYKDGKGIGAHFDGPLYESEVAVLNLSGSGSS
;
A
#
# COMPACT_ATOMS: atom_id res chain seq x y z
N ALA A 1 24.88 11.16 -27.94
CA ALA A 1 25.80 10.26 -27.23
C ALA A 1 25.29 10.10 -25.81
N ILE A 2 25.06 8.86 -25.35
CA ILE A 2 24.58 8.61 -23.98
C ILE A 2 25.75 8.90 -23.02
N ASN A 3 25.54 9.74 -22.01
CA ASN A 3 26.57 10.12 -21.05
C ASN A 3 26.83 8.96 -20.08
N LEU A 4 27.88 8.18 -20.36
CA LEU A 4 28.27 7.01 -19.57
C LEU A 4 28.47 7.35 -18.08
N ALA A 5 28.94 8.56 -17.77
CA ALA A 5 29.13 9.01 -16.39
C ALA A 5 27.81 9.22 -15.66
N GLU A 6 26.77 9.71 -16.34
CA GLU A 6 25.42 9.82 -15.77
C GLU A 6 24.79 8.46 -15.53
N MET A 7 24.97 7.52 -16.46
CA MET A 7 24.52 6.14 -16.28
C MET A 7 25.13 5.50 -15.03
N PHE A 8 26.46 5.61 -14.83
CA PHE A 8 27.12 5.07 -13.65
C PHE A 8 26.66 5.75 -12.34
N ARG A 9 26.36 7.05 -12.36
CA ARG A 9 25.79 7.75 -11.21
C ARG A 9 24.38 7.28 -10.90
N ALA A 10 23.54 7.11 -11.92
CA ALA A 10 22.18 6.60 -11.77
C ALA A 10 22.17 5.16 -11.22
N GLU A 11 23.04 4.29 -11.74
CA GLU A 11 23.16 2.91 -11.28
C GLU A 11 23.63 2.84 -9.82
N LYS A 12 24.62 3.67 -9.42
CA LYS A 12 25.04 3.78 -8.02
C LYS A 12 23.93 4.30 -7.09
N ARG A 13 23.05 5.20 -7.56
CA ARG A 13 21.89 5.66 -6.79
C ARG A 13 20.88 4.53 -6.61
N LYS A 14 20.53 3.82 -7.69
CA LYS A 14 19.64 2.64 -7.64
C LYS A 14 20.16 1.57 -6.69
N GLU A 15 21.45 1.23 -6.76
CA GLU A 15 22.05 0.22 -5.89
C GLU A 15 22.07 0.66 -4.40
N ARG A 16 22.33 1.94 -4.13
CA ARG A 16 22.22 2.49 -2.76
C ARG A 16 20.79 2.41 -2.23
N GLU A 17 19.82 2.77 -3.06
CA GLU A 17 18.41 2.71 -2.71
C GLU A 17 17.96 1.27 -2.48
N ARG A 18 18.34 0.34 -3.38
CA ARG A 18 18.08 -1.08 -3.20
C ARG A 18 18.65 -1.63 -1.89
N ARG A 19 19.84 -1.20 -1.48
CA ARG A 19 20.44 -1.57 -0.17
C ARG A 19 19.71 -0.92 1.00
N ARG A 20 19.24 0.32 0.86
CA ARG A 20 18.40 0.99 1.87
C ARG A 20 17.10 0.22 2.05
N LEU A 21 16.39 -0.05 0.96
CA LEU A 21 15.13 -0.81 0.95
C LEU A 21 15.30 -2.24 1.45
N LYS A 22 16.39 -2.94 1.12
CA LYS A 22 16.67 -4.26 1.72
C LYS A 22 16.84 -4.21 3.24
N ARG A 23 17.42 -3.14 3.77
CA ARG A 23 17.51 -2.94 5.23
C ARG A 23 16.17 -2.58 5.83
N LEU A 24 15.43 -1.71 5.16
CA LEU A 24 14.06 -1.34 5.54
C LEU A 24 13.08 -2.52 5.40
N ALA A 25 13.32 -3.50 4.53
CA ALA A 25 12.43 -4.67 4.39
C ALA A 25 12.53 -5.62 5.59
N VAL A 26 13.53 -5.41 6.45
CA VAL A 26 13.68 -6.04 7.76
C VAL A 26 13.10 -5.15 8.87
N HIS A 27 12.76 -3.89 8.56
CA HIS A 27 12.11 -2.97 9.48
C HIS A 27 10.73 -3.51 9.84
N GLN A 28 10.51 -3.70 11.14
CA GLN A 28 9.18 -3.89 11.67
C GLN A 28 8.61 -2.48 11.87
N TYR A 29 7.52 -2.15 11.19
CA TYR A 29 6.88 -0.85 11.37
C TYR A 29 6.54 -0.65 12.85
N GLU A 30 6.83 0.55 13.39
CA GLU A 30 6.50 0.93 14.75
C GLU A 30 5.03 1.38 14.79
N LEU A 31 4.15 0.42 14.53
CA LEU A 31 2.72 0.68 14.47
C LEU A 31 2.21 0.95 15.89
N PRO A 32 1.22 1.86 16.04
CA PRO A 32 0.68 2.22 17.34
C PRO A 32 0.37 0.99 18.18
N GLY A 33 0.62 1.08 19.50
CA GLY A 33 0.26 0.06 20.49
C GLY A 33 -1.25 -0.07 20.70
N LEU A 34 -2.05 0.02 19.62
CA LEU A 34 -3.47 -0.23 19.60
C LEU A 34 -3.69 -1.68 20.02
N THR A 35 -4.25 -1.88 21.21
CA THR A 35 -4.59 -3.19 21.72
C THR A 35 -6.10 -3.29 21.87
N GLY A 36 -6.76 -3.97 20.92
CA GLY A 36 -8.12 -4.53 21.01
C GLY A 36 -9.31 -3.58 21.23
N ASP A 37 -9.10 -2.39 21.81
CA ASP A 37 -10.11 -1.38 22.03
C ASP A 37 -10.11 -0.38 20.87
N LEU A 38 -11.16 -0.48 20.05
CA LEU A 38 -11.38 0.36 18.89
C LEU A 38 -12.46 1.43 19.13
N ASP A 39 -13.09 1.45 20.31
CA ASP A 39 -14.17 2.39 20.64
C ASP A 39 -13.78 3.86 20.42
N PRO A 40 -12.54 4.30 20.76
CA PRO A 40 -12.10 5.68 20.50
C PRO A 40 -12.03 6.06 19.02
N PHE A 41 -12.02 5.09 18.12
CA PHE A 41 -11.84 5.30 16.68
C PHE A 41 -13.15 5.15 15.89
N VAL A 42 -14.26 4.81 16.54
CA VAL A 42 -15.56 4.67 15.88
C VAL A 42 -15.98 6.00 15.26
N VAL A 43 -16.39 5.96 13.99
CA VAL A 43 -16.93 7.13 13.31
C VAL A 43 -18.38 7.34 13.73
N ALA A 44 -18.66 8.47 14.37
CA ALA A 44 -19.99 8.78 14.90
C ALA A 44 -21.07 8.70 13.80
N GLY A 45 -22.11 7.91 14.06
CA GLY A 45 -23.24 7.72 13.13
C GLY A 45 -22.99 6.70 12.01
N MET A 46 -21.87 5.97 12.03
CA MET A 46 -21.57 4.92 11.06
C MET A 46 -21.12 3.62 11.76
N ASP A 47 -21.95 2.59 11.65
CA ASP A 47 -21.63 1.28 12.23
C ASP A 47 -20.54 0.56 11.42
N GLY A 48 -19.60 -0.07 12.12
CA GLY A 48 -18.53 -0.86 11.48
C GLY A 48 -17.48 -0.04 10.74
N ILE A 49 -17.37 1.27 11.02
CA ILE A 49 -16.35 2.15 10.45
C ILE A 49 -15.49 2.73 11.57
N TRP A 50 -14.18 2.55 11.43
CA TRP A 50 -13.18 3.11 12.31
C TRP A 50 -12.24 4.04 11.54
N TYR A 51 -11.90 5.17 12.15
CA TYR A 51 -10.89 6.10 11.65
C TYR A 51 -9.75 6.20 12.65
N ILE A 52 -8.59 5.70 12.27
CA ILE A 52 -7.38 5.69 13.10
C ILE A 52 -6.40 6.72 12.53
N PRO A 53 -6.27 7.91 13.15
CA PRO A 53 -5.28 8.89 12.71
C PRO A 53 -3.87 8.40 13.02
N GLU A 54 -2.89 8.85 12.23
CA GLU A 54 -1.47 8.56 12.45
C GLU A 54 -1.16 7.05 12.63
N PHE A 55 -1.84 6.21 11.84
CA PHE A 55 -1.63 4.75 11.89
C PHE A 55 -0.21 4.33 11.55
N LEU A 56 0.46 5.10 10.68
CA LEU A 56 1.89 4.97 10.43
C LEU A 56 2.61 6.14 11.10
N SER A 57 3.80 5.86 11.65
CA SER A 57 4.75 6.93 11.94
C SER A 57 5.26 7.55 10.63
N SER A 58 5.76 8.79 10.67
CA SER A 58 6.32 9.44 9.46
C SER A 58 7.48 8.65 8.85
N ALA A 59 8.27 7.94 9.67
CA ALA A 59 9.37 7.10 9.19
C ALA A 59 8.86 5.84 8.47
N ASP A 60 7.79 5.26 8.99
CA ASP A 60 7.12 4.08 8.41
C ASP A 60 6.41 4.43 7.10
N GLU A 61 5.78 5.60 7.03
CA GLU A 61 5.21 6.14 5.80
C GLU A 61 6.28 6.39 4.73
N GLU A 62 7.41 7.03 5.08
CA GLU A 62 8.52 7.25 4.14
C GLU A 62 9.08 5.91 3.62
N CYS A 63 9.21 4.93 4.51
CA CYS A 63 9.65 3.58 4.19
C CYS A 63 8.70 2.89 3.19
N LEU A 64 7.39 2.93 3.46
CA LEU A 64 6.35 2.36 2.60
C LEU A 64 6.32 3.02 1.21
N CYS A 65 6.39 4.35 1.17
CA CYS A 65 6.51 5.10 -0.09
C CYS A 65 7.76 4.68 -0.89
N GLY A 66 8.91 4.53 -0.22
CA GLY A 66 10.13 4.04 -0.83
C GLY A 66 9.97 2.66 -1.49
N PHE A 67 9.25 1.73 -0.85
CA PHE A 67 8.95 0.42 -1.44
C PHE A 67 8.06 0.52 -2.67
N ILE A 68 7.02 1.36 -2.61
CA ILE A 68 6.08 1.56 -3.72
C ILE A 68 6.80 2.14 -4.95
N GLU A 69 7.66 3.14 -4.75
CA GLU A 69 8.37 3.85 -5.81
C GLU A 69 9.45 3.00 -6.48
N ASN A 70 10.12 2.13 -5.72
CA ASN A 70 11.26 1.34 -6.19
C ASN A 70 10.90 -0.11 -6.51
N GLU A 71 9.61 -0.46 -6.52
CA GLU A 71 9.19 -1.79 -6.90
C GLU A 71 9.55 -2.07 -8.37
N GLU A 72 10.29 -3.15 -8.61
CA GLU A 72 10.63 -3.60 -9.96
C GLU A 72 9.42 -4.29 -10.62
N ASP A 73 9.07 -3.84 -11.83
CA ASP A 73 8.00 -4.41 -12.66
C ASP A 73 8.20 -5.90 -13.01
N SER A 74 9.41 -6.44 -12.80
CA SER A 74 9.77 -7.83 -13.11
C SER A 74 9.57 -8.85 -11.97
N SER A 75 9.09 -8.45 -10.79
CA SER A 75 8.84 -9.41 -9.71
C SER A 75 7.54 -10.21 -9.92
N GLU A 76 7.46 -11.45 -9.42
CA GLU A 76 6.23 -12.26 -9.46
C GLU A 76 5.05 -11.62 -8.70
N THR A 77 5.38 -10.74 -7.75
CA THR A 77 4.42 -9.95 -6.99
C THR A 77 4.05 -8.65 -7.70
N SER A 78 4.76 -8.23 -8.75
CA SER A 78 4.67 -6.87 -9.27
C SER A 78 3.29 -6.52 -9.80
N GLY A 79 2.77 -5.39 -9.33
CA GLY A 79 1.57 -4.79 -9.88
C GLY A 79 1.86 -4.02 -11.18
N THR A 80 0.90 -3.96 -12.10
CA THR A 80 1.02 -3.13 -13.31
C THR A 80 0.17 -1.87 -13.16
N TRP A 81 0.76 -0.70 -13.40
CA TRP A 81 0.03 0.56 -13.43
C TRP A 81 -1.01 0.59 -14.57
N LYS A 82 -2.24 0.91 -14.21
CA LYS A 82 -3.34 1.18 -15.15
C LYS A 82 -3.77 2.63 -15.03
N ASN A 83 -3.73 3.38 -16.13
CA ASN A 83 -4.23 4.74 -16.17
C ASN A 83 -5.75 4.74 -16.32
N LEU A 84 -6.43 5.39 -15.40
CA LEU A 84 -7.87 5.65 -15.41
C LEU A 84 -8.10 7.16 -15.56
N PRO A 85 -9.32 7.62 -15.90
CA PRO A 85 -9.58 9.04 -16.25
C PRO A 85 -9.09 10.09 -15.23
N HIS A 86 -8.93 9.73 -13.95
CA HIS A 86 -8.61 10.65 -12.85
C HIS A 86 -7.57 10.14 -11.85
N ARG A 87 -7.10 8.90 -12.04
CA ARG A 87 -6.17 8.23 -11.14
C ARG A 87 -5.36 7.20 -11.91
N ARG A 88 -4.25 6.76 -11.35
CA ARG A 88 -3.64 5.49 -11.74
C ARG A 88 -3.86 4.47 -10.65
N LEU A 89 -4.04 3.22 -11.05
CA LEU A 89 -4.27 2.08 -10.16
C LEU A 89 -3.14 1.08 -10.33
N LYS A 90 -2.56 0.62 -9.22
CA LYS A 90 -1.67 -0.53 -9.15
C LYS A 90 -2.30 -1.60 -8.26
N THR A 91 -2.12 -2.87 -8.61
CA THR A 91 -2.77 -3.99 -7.94
C THR A 91 -1.75 -5.06 -7.58
N TRP A 92 -1.80 -5.57 -6.35
CA TRP A 92 -1.00 -6.71 -5.90
C TRP A 92 -1.88 -7.84 -5.35
N GLY A 93 -1.35 -9.06 -5.38
CA GLY A 93 -2.03 -10.25 -4.87
C GLY A 93 -3.16 -10.71 -5.78
N GLY A 94 -4.38 -10.80 -5.23
CA GLY A 94 -5.56 -11.29 -5.95
C GLY A 94 -5.72 -10.66 -7.33
N ILE A 95 -6.03 -11.45 -8.36
CA ILE A 95 -6.41 -10.94 -9.68
C ILE A 95 -7.87 -11.31 -9.92
N PRO A 96 -8.79 -10.32 -9.95
CA PRO A 96 -10.20 -10.61 -10.21
C PRO A 96 -10.38 -11.11 -11.63
N SER A 97 -11.16 -12.16 -11.80
CA SER A 97 -11.51 -12.76 -13.09
C SER A 97 -12.97 -13.21 -13.09
N SER A 98 -13.50 -13.53 -14.27
CA SER A 98 -14.84 -14.11 -14.40
C SER A 98 -14.99 -15.47 -13.69
N LYS A 99 -13.89 -16.13 -13.33
CA LYS A 99 -13.86 -17.41 -12.59
C LYS A 99 -13.58 -17.23 -11.09
N GLY A 100 -13.60 -15.99 -10.58
CA GLY A 100 -13.24 -15.65 -9.20
C GLY A 100 -11.87 -15.00 -9.07
N MET A 101 -11.32 -14.99 -7.86
CA MET A 101 -10.06 -14.34 -7.54
C MET A 101 -8.87 -15.30 -7.68
N TYR A 102 -7.97 -15.03 -8.62
CA TYR A 102 -6.71 -15.78 -8.73
C TYR A 102 -5.70 -15.25 -7.71
N LYS A 103 -5.21 -16.11 -6.82
CA LYS A 103 -4.29 -15.72 -5.75
C LYS A 103 -2.85 -15.59 -6.28
N LYS A 104 -2.21 -14.46 -5.97
CA LYS A 104 -0.76 -14.27 -6.06
C LYS A 104 -0.22 -13.86 -4.70
N PRO A 105 1.09 -14.07 -4.44
CA PRO A 105 1.72 -13.52 -3.25
C PRO A 105 1.56 -12.00 -3.19
N LEU A 106 1.40 -11.47 -1.98
CA LEU A 106 1.55 -10.04 -1.72
C LEU A 106 3.04 -9.69 -1.56
N PRO A 107 3.41 -8.42 -1.77
CA PRO A 107 4.75 -7.96 -1.45
C PRO A 107 5.03 -8.05 0.05
N ARG A 108 6.22 -8.56 0.40
CA ARG A 108 6.62 -8.77 1.81
C ARG A 108 6.63 -7.49 2.66
N TRP A 109 6.82 -6.33 2.04
CA TRP A 109 6.79 -5.04 2.74
C TRP A 109 5.40 -4.70 3.31
N MET A 110 4.36 -5.48 3.00
CA MET A 110 3.03 -5.37 3.60
C MET A 110 2.78 -6.34 4.75
N ASP A 111 3.66 -7.32 4.98
CA ASP A 111 3.39 -8.40 5.94
C ASP A 111 3.14 -7.84 7.34
N CYS A 112 3.99 -6.92 7.81
CA CYS A 112 3.84 -6.29 9.13
C CYS A 112 2.55 -5.45 9.26
N ILE A 113 2.18 -4.69 8.22
CA ILE A 113 0.93 -3.89 8.22
C ILE A 113 -0.28 -4.83 8.25
N ASN A 114 -0.29 -5.85 7.39
CA ASN A 114 -1.36 -6.84 7.32
C ASN A 114 -1.51 -7.60 8.64
N GLN A 115 -0.40 -8.00 9.26
CA GLN A 115 -0.41 -8.65 10.56
C GLN A 115 -1.02 -7.73 11.62
N LYS A 116 -0.63 -6.45 11.65
CA LYS A 116 -1.16 -5.50 12.62
C LYS A 116 -2.67 -5.25 12.45
N LEU A 117 -3.16 -5.15 11.22
CA LEU A 117 -4.59 -5.02 10.94
C LEU A 117 -5.40 -6.20 11.50
N VAL A 118 -4.83 -7.40 11.45
CA VAL A 118 -5.41 -8.61 12.05
C VAL A 118 -5.30 -8.60 13.57
N GLU A 119 -4.15 -8.23 14.13
CA GLU A 119 -3.92 -8.16 15.57
C GLU A 119 -4.83 -7.15 16.29
N ILE A 120 -5.11 -6.01 15.67
CA ILE A 120 -6.03 -4.99 16.22
C ILE A 120 -7.50 -5.45 16.10
N GLY A 121 -7.80 -6.42 15.23
CA GLY A 121 -9.14 -6.96 15.04
C GLY A 121 -10.00 -6.21 14.02
N ILE A 122 -9.42 -5.31 13.23
CA ILE A 122 -10.12 -4.58 12.14
C ILE A 122 -10.42 -5.54 10.99
N ILE A 123 -9.45 -6.40 10.68
CA ILE A 123 -9.53 -7.37 9.57
C ILE A 123 -9.43 -8.78 10.15
N LYS A 124 -10.42 -9.66 9.91
CA LYS A 124 -10.42 -11.01 10.50
C LYS A 124 -9.45 -11.97 9.82
N GLN A 125 -9.20 -11.77 8.53
CA GLN A 125 -8.35 -12.63 7.71
C GLN A 125 -7.26 -11.81 7.04
N THR A 126 -6.02 -12.30 7.03
CA THR A 126 -4.91 -11.60 6.38
C THR A 126 -5.29 -11.15 4.96
N PRO A 127 -5.17 -9.85 4.64
CA PRO A 127 -5.46 -9.33 3.31
C PRO A 127 -4.71 -10.12 2.24
N ASN A 128 -5.37 -10.34 1.11
CA ASN A 128 -4.81 -11.09 -0.03
C ASN A 128 -4.75 -10.26 -1.32
N HIS A 129 -5.16 -8.99 -1.25
CA HIS A 129 -5.30 -8.10 -2.39
C HIS A 129 -5.08 -6.66 -1.96
N ILE A 130 -4.33 -5.91 -2.76
CA ILE A 130 -4.04 -4.49 -2.51
C ILE A 130 -4.33 -3.70 -3.76
N LEU A 131 -5.01 -2.56 -3.58
CA LEU A 131 -5.27 -1.56 -4.62
C LEU A 131 -4.60 -0.24 -4.20
N LEU A 132 -3.48 0.11 -4.83
CA LEU A 132 -2.89 1.46 -4.69
C LEU A 132 -3.52 2.37 -5.72
N ASN A 133 -4.25 3.37 -5.23
CA ASN A 133 -4.77 4.45 -6.04
C ASN A 133 -3.89 5.68 -5.86
N GLU A 134 -3.44 6.26 -6.96
CA GLU A 134 -2.79 7.57 -6.94
C GLU A 134 -3.67 8.58 -7.69
N TYR A 135 -3.99 9.67 -7.00
CA TYR A 135 -4.84 10.75 -7.50
C TYR A 135 -4.00 11.95 -7.93
N LYS A 136 -4.48 12.67 -8.94
CA LYS A 136 -4.00 14.03 -9.23
C LYS A 136 -4.74 15.04 -8.36
N ASP A 137 -4.14 16.21 -8.17
CA ASP A 137 -4.73 17.29 -7.39
C ASP A 137 -6.18 17.59 -7.81
N GLY A 138 -7.07 17.66 -6.82
CA GLY A 138 -8.49 17.94 -7.03
C GLY A 138 -9.25 16.83 -7.77
N LYS A 139 -8.69 15.63 -7.89
CA LYS A 139 -9.36 14.46 -8.48
C LYS A 139 -9.73 13.44 -7.40
N GLY A 140 -10.78 12.68 -7.68
CA GLY A 140 -11.26 11.59 -6.83
C GLY A 140 -11.90 10.47 -7.63
N ILE A 141 -12.57 9.58 -6.93
CA ILE A 141 -13.43 8.54 -7.51
C ILE A 141 -14.89 8.94 -7.40
N GLY A 142 -15.67 8.62 -8.43
CA GLY A 142 -17.12 8.73 -8.35
C GLY A 142 -17.70 7.74 -7.34
N ALA A 143 -18.94 7.97 -6.91
CA ALA A 143 -19.67 7.03 -6.07
C ALA A 143 -19.75 5.65 -6.75
N HIS A 144 -19.37 4.61 -6.03
CA HIS A 144 -19.40 3.22 -6.49
C HIS A 144 -19.45 2.28 -5.28
N PHE A 145 -19.74 1.01 -5.55
CA PHE A 145 -19.58 -0.09 -4.60
C PHE A 145 -18.40 -0.95 -5.03
N ASP A 146 -17.78 -1.62 -4.06
CA ASP A 146 -16.80 -2.66 -4.37
C ASP A 146 -17.46 -3.83 -5.12
N GLY A 147 -16.68 -4.46 -5.99
CA GLY A 147 -17.14 -5.58 -6.80
C GLY A 147 -17.53 -6.81 -5.95
N PRO A 148 -18.34 -7.72 -6.49
CA PRO A 148 -18.89 -8.87 -5.76
C PRO A 148 -17.84 -9.94 -5.36
N LEU A 149 -16.57 -9.73 -5.68
CA LEU A 149 -15.47 -10.63 -5.32
C LEU A 149 -14.73 -10.21 -4.05
N TYR A 150 -15.07 -9.04 -3.49
CA TYR A 150 -14.47 -8.53 -2.26
C TYR A 150 -15.29 -8.95 -1.04
N GLU A 151 -14.58 -9.22 0.04
CA GLU A 151 -15.20 -9.43 1.36
C GLU A 151 -15.77 -8.10 1.89
N SER A 152 -16.62 -8.17 2.92
CA SER A 152 -17.20 -6.99 3.56
C SER A 152 -16.22 -6.18 4.41
N GLU A 153 -15.01 -6.70 4.63
CA GLU A 153 -13.97 -6.10 5.47
C GLU A 153 -12.89 -5.49 4.58
N VAL A 154 -12.65 -4.19 4.74
CA VAL A 154 -11.65 -3.44 3.98
C VAL A 154 -10.91 -2.46 4.90
N ALA A 155 -9.61 -2.34 4.68
CA ALA A 155 -8.78 -1.31 5.29
C ALA A 155 -8.31 -0.32 4.21
N VAL A 156 -8.46 0.97 4.49
CA VAL A 156 -7.96 2.05 3.63
C VAL A 156 -6.85 2.77 4.36
N LEU A 157 -5.64 2.69 3.81
CA LEU A 157 -4.47 3.40 4.32
C LEU A 157 -4.19 4.56 3.38
N ASN A 158 -4.29 5.78 3.90
CA ASN A 158 -3.92 6.99 3.16
C ASN A 158 -2.47 7.32 3.45
N LEU A 159 -1.72 7.60 2.39
CA LEU A 159 -0.37 8.13 2.47
C LEU A 159 -0.42 9.58 2.00
N SER A 160 0.17 10.46 2.78
CA SER A 160 0.47 11.82 2.39
C SER A 160 1.53 11.72 1.31
N GLY A 161 1.11 11.80 0.04
CA GLY A 161 2.04 11.68 -1.08
C GLY A 161 3.23 12.61 -0.91
N SER A 162 4.39 12.19 -1.39
CA SER A 162 5.59 13.02 -1.57
C SER A 162 5.34 14.08 -2.65
N GLY A 163 4.33 14.93 -2.46
CA GLY A 163 4.17 16.18 -3.17
C GLY A 163 5.39 17.02 -2.84
N SER A 164 6.42 16.87 -3.65
CA SER A 164 7.59 17.74 -3.65
C SER A 164 7.06 19.16 -3.79
N SER A 165 7.13 19.92 -2.70
CA SER A 165 7.06 21.38 -2.74
C SER A 165 8.33 21.92 -3.38
#